data_AF-D9WWW0-F1
#
_entry.id   AF-D9WWW0-F1
#
_cell.length_a   1.000
_cell.length_b   1.000
_cell.length_c   1.000
_cell.angle_alpha   90.00
_cell.angle_beta   90.00
_cell.angle_gamma   90.00
#
_symmetry.space_group_name_H-M   'P 1'
#
loop_
_entity.id
_entity.type
_entity.pdbx_description
1 polymer ?
#
loop_
_entity_poly.entity_id
_entity_poly.type
_entity_poly.pdbx_seq_one_letter_code
_entity_poly.pdbx_strand_id
1 'polypeptide(L)' 'MNAAQAKAAQARLANQAEHYNAAQAKAAEKGPMYLITFWTNVCRKLAKDALESGDPSVANGLASHLNDFYRAHTQ' A
#
# COMPACT_ATOMS: atom_id res chain seq x y z
N MET A 1 -17.07 -6.84 -17.66
CA MET A 1 -15.64 -6.86 -18.07
C MET A 1 -15.43 -8.01 -19.04
N ASN A 2 -14.74 -7.76 -20.16
CA ASN A 2 -14.27 -8.80 -21.09
C ASN A 2 -12.98 -9.45 -20.53
N ALA A 3 -12.75 -10.74 -20.83
CA ALA A 3 -11.51 -11.48 -20.53
C ALA A 3 -10.21 -10.69 -20.83
N ALA A 4 -10.16 -9.91 -21.91
CA ALA A 4 -9.01 -9.06 -22.24
C ALA A 4 -8.78 -7.93 -21.23
N GLN A 5 -9.86 -7.33 -20.72
CA GLN A 5 -9.80 -6.27 -19.69
C GLN A 5 -9.38 -6.83 -18.33
N ALA A 6 -9.86 -8.03 -17.98
CA ALA A 6 -9.44 -8.74 -16.77
C ALA A 6 -7.94 -9.08 -16.81
N LYS A 7 -7.45 -9.61 -17.93
CA LYS A 7 -6.03 -9.92 -18.14
C LYS A 7 -5.14 -8.66 -18.04
N ALA A 8 -5.59 -7.55 -18.62
CA ALA A 8 -4.87 -6.27 -18.54
C ALA A 8 -4.89 -5.64 -17.15
N ALA A 9 -5.95 -5.85 -16.36
CA ALA A 9 -5.99 -5.42 -14.95
C ALA A 9 -5.05 -6.26 -14.08
N GLN A 10 -5.04 -7.58 -14.29
CA GLN A 10 -4.18 -8.51 -13.56
C GLN A 10 -2.68 -8.24 -13.85
N ALA A 11 -2.32 -8.00 -15.10
CA ALA A 11 -0.95 -7.63 -15.47
C ALA A 11 -0.51 -6.30 -14.83
N ARG A 12 -1.43 -5.32 -14.71
CA ARG A 12 -1.14 -4.04 -14.03
C ARG A 12 -0.87 -4.23 -12.54
N LEU A 13 -1.64 -5.08 -11.87
CA LEU A 13 -1.42 -5.41 -10.46
C LEU A 13 -0.09 -6.14 -10.25
N ALA A 14 0.24 -7.10 -11.12
CA ALA A 14 1.52 -7.82 -11.06
C ALA A 14 2.72 -6.87 -11.23
N ASN A 15 2.68 -6.01 -12.26
CA ASN A 15 3.75 -5.03 -12.49
C ASN A 15 3.89 -4.03 -11.33
N GLN A 16 2.78 -3.62 -10.72
CA GLN A 16 2.80 -2.74 -9.56
C GLN A 16 3.42 -3.44 -8.33
N ALA A 17 3.10 -4.71 -8.11
CA ALA A 17 3.68 -5.50 -7.04
C ALA A 17 5.19 -5.69 -7.24
N GLU A 18 5.65 -6.01 -8.45
CA GLU A 18 7.08 -6.10 -8.79
C GLU A 18 7.80 -4.77 -8.55
N HIS A 19 7.21 -3.66 -8.97
CA HIS A 19 7.76 -2.33 -8.76
C HIS A 19 7.93 -2.02 -7.26
N TYR A 20 6.90 -2.27 -6.44
CA TYR A 20 7.00 -2.06 -5.00
C TYR A 20 7.97 -3.01 -4.32
N ASN A 21 8.07 -4.27 -4.77
CA ASN A 21 9.05 -5.23 -4.27
C ASN A 21 10.49 -4.79 -4.52
N ALA A 22 10.79 -4.30 -5.73
CA ALA A 22 12.11 -3.76 -6.03
C ALA A 22 12.40 -2.46 -5.24
N ALA A 23 11.39 -1.60 -5.04
CA ALA A 23 11.55 -0.34 -4.33
C ALA A 23 11.72 -0.53 -2.81
N GLN A 24 11.03 -1.49 -2.19
CA GLN A 24 11.21 -1.79 -0.76
C GLN A 24 12.61 -2.32 -0.46
N ALA A 25 13.21 -3.11 -1.36
CA ALA A 25 14.57 -3.64 -1.17
C ALA A 25 15.58 -2.49 -1.06
N LYS A 26 15.48 -1.51 -1.98
CA LYS A 26 16.29 -0.29 -1.96
C LYS A 26 16.04 0.60 -0.74
N ALA A 27 14.81 0.60 -0.22
CA ALA A 27 14.49 1.33 1.01
C ALA A 27 15.07 0.63 2.24
N ALA A 28 15.04 -0.70 2.28
CA ALA A 28 15.59 -1.52 3.37
C ALA A 28 17.12 -1.37 3.48
N GLU A 29 17.84 -1.26 2.35
CA GLU A 29 19.29 -0.99 2.32
C GLU A 29 19.67 0.34 3.02
N LYS A 30 18.76 1.31 3.05
CA LYS A 30 18.97 2.62 3.70
C LYS A 30 18.63 2.61 5.19
N GLY A 31 18.05 1.52 5.68
CA GLY A 31 17.75 1.30 7.10
C GLY A 31 16.25 1.41 7.46
N PRO A 32 15.90 1.09 8.72
CA PRO A 32 14.52 0.86 9.13
C PRO A 32 13.58 2.06 8.89
N MET A 33 14.04 3.29 9.15
CA MET A 33 13.21 4.49 8.96
C MET A 33 12.86 4.75 7.48
N TYR A 34 13.75 4.40 6.55
CA TYR A 34 13.46 4.51 5.12
C TYR A 34 12.42 3.48 4.68
N LEU A 35 12.49 2.26 5.22
CA LEU A 35 11.50 1.22 4.94
C LEU A 35 10.12 1.59 5.48
N ILE A 36 10.05 2.12 6.70
CA ILE A 36 8.80 2.63 7.30
C ILE A 36 8.22 3.76 6.44
N THR A 37 9.05 4.71 6.03
CA THR A 37 8.64 5.84 5.17
C THR A 37 8.11 5.36 3.83
N PHE A 38 8.80 4.40 3.20
CA PHE A 38 8.39 3.81 1.94
C PHE A 38 6.98 3.20 2.03
N TRP A 39 6.77 2.30 2.99
CA TRP A 39 5.49 1.62 3.14
C TRP A 39 4.36 2.57 3.57
N THR A 40 4.66 3.54 4.42
CA THR A 40 3.69 4.60 4.78
C THR A 40 3.22 5.35 3.54
N ASN A 41 4.12 5.73 2.63
CA ASN A 41 3.76 6.43 1.40
C ASN A 41 2.94 5.57 0.44
N VAL A 42 3.32 4.29 0.26
CA VAL A 42 2.57 3.35 -0.57
C VAL A 42 1.16 3.14 -0.04
N CYS A 43 1.01 2.85 1.26
CA CYS A 43 -0.31 2.65 1.88
C CYS A 43 -1.19 3.90 1.78
N ARG A 44 -0.62 5.09 2.01
CA ARG A 44 -1.36 6.36 1.85
C ARG A 44 -1.84 6.56 0.41
N LYS A 45 -1.02 6.22 -0.58
CA LYS A 45 -1.42 6.29 -2.00
C LYS A 45 -2.59 5.34 -2.27
N LEU A 46 -2.47 4.07 -1.87
CA LEU A 46 -3.54 3.07 -2.09
C LEU A 46 -4.85 3.47 -1.42
N ALA A 47 -4.79 3.98 -0.19
CA ALA A 47 -5.97 4.49 0.52
C ALA A 47 -6.59 5.69 -0.22
N LYS A 48 -5.77 6.61 -0.73
CA LYS A 48 -6.24 7.75 -1.53
C LYS A 48 -6.90 7.30 -2.83
N ASP A 49 -6.26 6.43 -3.60
CA ASP A 49 -6.77 5.93 -4.88
C ASP A 49 -8.12 5.20 -4.67
N ALA A 50 -8.26 4.43 -3.58
CA ALA A 50 -9.51 3.77 -3.21
C ALA A 50 -10.62 4.78 -2.86
N LEU A 51 -10.31 5.81 -2.06
CA LEU A 51 -11.26 6.88 -1.73
C LEU A 51 -11.74 7.64 -2.97
N GLU A 52 -10.84 7.96 -3.91
CA GLU A 52 -11.18 8.60 -5.18
C GLU A 52 -12.09 7.71 -6.06
N SER A 53 -12.01 6.39 -5.88
CA SER A 53 -12.91 5.42 -6.52
C SER A 53 -14.24 5.20 -5.77
N GLY A 54 -14.44 5.85 -4.62
CA GLY A 54 -15.62 5.72 -3.77
C GLY A 54 -15.59 4.52 -2.80
N ASP A 55 -14.43 3.87 -2.62
CA ASP A 55 -14.24 2.77 -1.67
C ASP A 55 -13.45 3.24 -0.43
N PRO A 56 -14.11 3.49 0.71
CA PRO A 56 -13.42 3.91 1.93
C PRO A 56 -12.77 2.75 2.70
N SER A 57 -12.98 1.49 2.31
CA SER A 57 -12.57 0.32 3.08
C SER A 57 -11.06 0.28 3.33
N VAL A 58 -10.25 0.61 2.32
CA VAL A 58 -8.78 0.62 2.41
C VAL A 58 -8.30 1.71 3.38
N ALA A 59 -8.88 2.90 3.33
CA ALA A 59 -8.51 4.00 4.22
C ALA A 59 -8.88 3.68 5.67
N ASN A 60 -10.06 3.12 5.91
CA ASN A 60 -10.51 2.70 7.23
C ASN A 60 -9.63 1.58 7.80
N GLY A 61 -9.27 0.59 6.98
CA GLY A 61 -8.37 -0.49 7.37
C GLY A 61 -6.98 0.03 7.79
N LEU A 62 -6.41 0.96 7.00
CA LEU A 62 -5.13 1.59 7.34
C LEU A 62 -5.22 2.40 8.65
N ALA A 63 -6.28 3.17 8.84
CA ALA A 63 -6.48 3.97 10.06
C ALA A 63 -6.58 3.07 11.31
N SER A 64 -7.33 1.96 11.23
CA SER A 64 -7.43 0.99 12.32
C SER A 64 -6.06 0.40 12.67
N HIS A 65 -5.31 -0.05 11.66
CA HIS A 65 -3.99 -0.64 11.87
C HIS A 65 -3.02 0.32 12.57
N LEU A 66 -3.00 1.59 12.16
CA LEU A 66 -2.15 2.60 12.79
C LEU A 66 -2.58 2.90 14.24
N ASN A 67 -3.88 2.94 14.50
CA ASN A 67 -4.40 3.11 15.85
C ASN A 67 -4.02 1.91 16.74
N ASP A 68 -4.14 0.69 16.24
CA ASP A 68 -3.76 -0.52 16.98
C ASP A 68 -2.26 -0.53 17.30
N PHE A 69 -1.42 -0.15 16.33
CA PHE A 69 0.01 0.00 16.55
C PHE A 69 0.32 1.04 17.63
N TYR A 70 -0.30 2.23 17.56
CA TYR A 70 -0.15 3.29 18.56
C TYR A 70 -0.52 2.78 19.95
N ARG A 71 -1.73 2.22 20.10
CA ARG A 71 -2.23 1.70 21.38
C ARG A 71 -1.28 0.67 21.97
N ALA A 72 -0.80 -0.29 21.18
CA ALA A 72 0.09 -1.35 21.64
C ALA A 72 1.46 -0.85 22.17
N HIS A 73 1.87 0.38 21.85
CA HIS A 73 3.19 0.92 22.20
C HIS A 73 3.14 2.19 23.06
N THR A 74 1.95 2.71 23.37
CA THR A 74 1.80 3.94 24.18
C THR A 74 0.76 3.84 25.29
N GLN A 75 -0.07 2.79 25.30
CA GLN A 75 -1.11 2.56 26.30
C GLN A 75 -0.86 1.23 27.01
#